data_AF-A0A963RRH4-F1
#
_entry.id   AF-A0A963RRH4-F1
#
_cell.length_a   1.000
_cell.length_b   1.000
_cell.length_c   1.000
_cell.angle_alpha   90.00
_cell.angle_beta   90.00
_cell.angle_gamma   90.00
#
_symmetry.space_group_name_H-M   'P 1'
#
loop_
_entity.id
_entity.type
_entity.pdbx_description
1 polymer ?
#
loop_
_entity_poly.entity_id
_entity_poly.type
_entity_poly.pdbx_seq_one_letter_code
_entity_poly.pdbx_strand_id
1 'polypeptide(L)'
;METLVPEIQRRWTDMFTALAAGEDVPPGQRLRCEGMMEAAVLVGAASAPELSRAMGDCYREAFGRSLAADYGADWQVLFPFPQIPAMARRAPVYPSTSE
;
A
#
# COMPACT_ATOMS: atom_id res chain seq x y z
N MET A 1 1.48 20.15 10.52
CA MET A 1 1.11 19.84 9.12
C MET A 1 2.31 19.34 8.31
N GLU A 2 3.51 19.91 8.48
CA GLU A 2 4.77 19.42 7.87
C GLU A 2 5.06 17.92 8.11
N THR A 3 4.45 17.30 9.11
CA THR A 3 4.69 15.90 9.48
C THR A 3 3.74 14.88 8.84
N LEU A 4 2.63 15.31 8.22
CA LEU A 4 1.60 14.37 7.75
C LEU A 4 2.08 13.51 6.57
N VAL A 5 2.58 14.15 5.50
CA VAL A 5 3.08 13.42 4.31
C VAL A 5 4.30 12.54 4.66
N PRO A 6 5.30 13.02 5.43
CA PRO A 6 6.39 12.15 5.89
C PRO A 6 5.92 10.96 6.72
N GLU A 7 4.92 11.12 7.59
CA GLU A 7 4.39 10.00 8.38
C GLU A 7 3.62 9.00 7.52
N ILE A 8 2.88 9.45 6.51
CA ILE A 8 2.24 8.56 5.52
C ILE A 8 3.30 7.74 4.77
N GLN A 9 4.38 8.39 4.31
CA GLN A 9 5.50 7.72 3.65
C GLN A 9 6.15 6.67 4.56
N ARG A 10 6.47 7.04 5.81
CA ARG A 10 7.04 6.11 6.79
C ARG A 10 6.15 4.88 7.00
N ARG A 11 4.83 5.07 7.09
CA ARG A 11 3.87 3.96 7.23
C ARG A 11 3.81 3.07 6.00
N TRP A 12 3.86 3.64 4.79
CA TRP A 12 3.94 2.84 3.56
C TRP A 12 5.21 2.01 3.54
N THR A 13 6.36 2.60 3.86
CA THR A 13 7.63 1.88 3.95
C THR A 13 7.53 0.73 4.93
N ASP A 14 7.09 0.97 6.18
CA ASP A 14 6.94 -0.09 7.18
C ASP A 14 6.02 -1.24 6.70
N MET A 15 4.85 -0.91 6.16
CA MET A 15 3.89 -1.91 5.69
C MET A 15 4.42 -2.71 4.50
N PHE A 16 5.01 -2.04 3.51
CA PHE A 16 5.50 -2.72 2.31
C PHE A 16 6.76 -3.53 2.59
N THR A 17 7.66 -3.07 3.47
CA THR A 17 8.80 -3.87 3.92
C THR A 17 8.34 -5.14 4.65
N ALA A 18 7.36 -5.05 5.55
CA ALA A 18 6.80 -6.21 6.23
C ALA A 18 6.18 -7.22 5.23
N LEU A 19 5.35 -6.73 4.30
CA LEU A 19 4.75 -7.58 3.27
C LEU A 19 5.79 -8.21 2.33
N ALA A 20 6.85 -7.47 1.97
CA ALA A 20 7.95 -7.98 1.16
C ALA A 20 8.74 -9.09 1.89
N ALA A 21 8.82 -9.01 3.21
CA ALA A 21 9.37 -10.07 4.07
C ALA A 21 8.42 -11.28 4.25
N GLY A 22 7.19 -11.21 3.72
CA GLY A 22 6.18 -12.27 3.86
C GLY A 22 5.42 -12.22 5.19
N GLU A 23 5.52 -11.11 5.93
CA GLU A 23 4.79 -10.88 7.16
C GLU A 23 3.37 -10.37 6.88
N ASP A 24 2.48 -10.56 7.85
CA ASP A 24 1.13 -9.98 7.80
C ASP A 24 1.13 -8.54 8.30
N VAL A 25 0.44 -7.67 7.58
CA VAL A 25 0.15 -6.29 8.03
C VAL A 25 -1.26 -6.23 8.61
N PRO A 26 -1.45 -5.79 9.87
CA PRO A 26 -2.78 -5.66 10.45
C PRO A 26 -3.66 -4.70 9.63
N PRO A 27 -4.92 -5.06 9.32
CA PRO A 27 -5.81 -4.20 8.52
C PRO A 27 -5.96 -2.79 9.09
N GLY A 28 -5.95 -2.66 10.42
CA GLY A 28 -6.06 -1.36 11.09
C GLY A 28 -4.88 -0.42 10.82
N GLN A 29 -3.68 -0.91 10.47
CA GLN A 29 -2.57 -0.04 10.06
C GLN A 29 -2.83 0.55 8.67
N ARG A 30 -3.26 -0.30 7.73
CA ARG A 30 -3.63 0.08 6.37
C ARG A 30 -4.75 1.12 6.38
N LEU A 31 -5.88 0.81 7.02
CA LEU A 31 -7.06 1.69 7.06
C LEU A 31 -6.76 3.07 7.67
N ARG A 32 -5.91 3.12 8.71
CA ARG A 32 -5.47 4.40 9.30
C ARG A 32 -4.62 5.21 8.32
N CYS A 33 -3.74 4.54 7.57
CA CYS A 33 -2.92 5.21 6.55
C CYS A 33 -3.79 5.75 5.40
N GLU A 34 -4.78 4.97 4.93
CA GLU A 34 -5.76 5.39 3.92
C GLU A 34 -6.51 6.66 4.36
N GLY A 35 -7.01 6.70 5.59
CA GLY A 35 -7.66 7.91 6.14
C GLY A 35 -6.71 9.11 6.26
N MET A 36 -5.42 8.88 6.56
CA MET A 36 -4.42 9.95 6.58
C MET A 36 -4.14 10.50 5.17
N MET A 37 -4.17 9.65 4.14
CA MET A 37 -4.05 10.07 2.75
C MET A 37 -5.21 10.98 2.35
N GLU A 38 -6.45 10.61 2.69
CA GLU A 38 -7.62 11.47 2.46
C GLU A 38 -7.49 12.80 3.21
N ALA A 39 -7.07 12.76 4.48
CA ALA A 39 -6.85 13.96 5.28
C ALA A 39 -5.80 14.89 4.66
N ALA A 40 -4.70 14.34 4.12
CA ALA A 40 -3.66 15.11 3.45
C ALA A 40 -4.19 15.85 2.22
N VAL A 41 -5.10 15.23 1.46
CA VAL A 41 -5.79 15.88 0.33
C VAL A 41 -6.75 16.96 0.83
N LEU A 42 -7.57 16.65 1.84
CA LEU A 42 -8.57 17.57 2.38
C LEU A 42 -7.94 18.87 2.92
N VAL A 43 -6.77 18.78 3.55
CA VAL A 43 -6.06 19.95 4.10
C VAL A 43 -5.10 20.61 3.11
N GLY A 44 -5.05 20.14 1.86
CA GLY A 44 -4.19 20.69 0.81
C GLY A 44 -2.69 20.43 1.00
N ALA A 45 -2.31 19.42 1.80
CA ALA A 45 -0.91 19.06 2.01
C ALA A 45 -0.30 18.28 0.84
N ALA A 46 -1.11 17.55 0.07
CA ALA A 46 -0.72 16.87 -1.16
C ALA A 46 -1.96 16.58 -2.02
N SER A 47 -1.79 16.34 -3.31
CA SER A 47 -2.85 15.84 -4.18
C SER A 47 -2.91 14.30 -4.21
N ALA A 48 -4.07 13.75 -4.55
CA ALA A 48 -4.22 12.29 -4.68
C ALA A 48 -3.25 11.64 -5.69
N PRO A 49 -2.95 12.24 -6.87
CA PRO A 49 -1.94 11.72 -7.78
C PRO A 49 -0.52 11.75 -7.21
N GLU A 50 -0.15 12.79 -6.44
CA GLU A 50 1.16 12.88 -5.79
C GLU A 50 1.32 11.77 -4.74
N LEU A 51 0.31 11.56 -3.90
CA LEU A 51 0.31 10.50 -2.90
C LEU A 51 0.34 9.12 -3.55
N SER A 52 -0.42 8.91 -4.63
CA SER A 52 -0.41 7.63 -5.37
C SER A 52 0.97 7.32 -5.97
N ARG A 53 1.65 8.35 -6.51
CA ARG A 53 3.02 8.21 -7.03
C ARG A 53 4.01 7.88 -5.90
N ALA A 54 3.98 8.64 -4.81
CA ALA A 54 4.85 8.42 -3.66
C ALA A 54 4.66 7.03 -3.03
N MET A 55 3.42 6.55 -2.93
CA MET A 55 3.12 5.19 -2.50
C MET A 55 3.74 4.14 -3.44
N GLY A 56 3.60 4.35 -4.76
CA GLY A 56 4.21 3.47 -5.77
C GLY A 56 5.74 3.45 -5.71
N ASP A 57 6.37 4.55 -5.31
CA ASP A 57 7.81 4.63 -5.09
C ASP A 57 8.23 3.83 -3.85
N CYS A 58 7.52 3.98 -2.72
CA CYS A 58 7.76 3.18 -1.50
C CYS A 58 7.56 1.67 -1.78
N TYR A 59 6.54 1.31 -2.55
CA TYR A 59 6.30 -0.08 -2.94
C TYR A 59 7.47 -0.64 -3.76
N ARG A 60 7.94 0.13 -4.75
CA ARG A 60 9.06 -0.28 -5.61
C ARG A 60 10.35 -0.46 -4.83
N GLU A 61 10.60 0.40 -3.84
CA GLU A 61 11.74 0.26 -2.95
C GLU A 61 11.69 -1.03 -2.12
N ALA A 62 10.53 -1.38 -1.56
CA ALA A 62 10.38 -2.58 -0.74
C ALA A 62 10.37 -3.88 -1.57
N PHE A 63 9.68 -3.91 -2.73
CA PHE A 63 9.46 -5.12 -3.51
C PHE A 63 10.42 -5.29 -4.71
N GLY A 64 11.19 -4.25 -5.05
CA GLY A 64 12.06 -4.22 -6.25
C GLY A 64 11.30 -4.16 -7.59
N ARG A 65 9.98 -3.97 -7.57
CA ARG A 65 9.10 -3.93 -8.74
C ARG A 65 7.90 -3.01 -8.51
N SER A 66 7.27 -2.54 -9.57
CA SER A 66 6.17 -1.58 -9.47
C SER A 66 4.82 -2.24 -9.16
N LEU A 67 3.88 -1.47 -8.62
CA LEU A 67 2.48 -1.89 -8.48
C LEU A 67 1.88 -2.36 -9.80
N ALA A 68 2.22 -1.68 -10.92
CA ALA A 68 1.75 -2.08 -12.24
C ALA A 68 2.30 -3.46 -12.68
N ALA A 69 3.48 -3.85 -12.22
CA ALA A 69 4.04 -5.17 -12.50
C ALA A 69 3.32 -6.29 -11.73
N ASP A 70 2.79 -6.00 -10.55
CA ASP A 70 2.09 -6.98 -9.70
C ASP A 70 0.57 -7.02 -9.92
N TYR A 71 -0.05 -5.87 -10.21
CA TYR A 71 -1.50 -5.71 -10.27
C TYR A 71 -2.01 -5.26 -11.66
N GLY A 72 -1.11 -5.10 -12.64
CA GLY A 72 -1.43 -4.64 -13.99
C GLY A 72 -1.39 -3.12 -14.17
N ALA A 73 -1.32 -2.66 -15.42
CA ALA A 73 -1.22 -1.23 -15.75
C ALA A 73 -2.38 -0.40 -15.15
N ASP A 74 -3.58 -0.97 -15.14
CA ASP A 74 -4.80 -0.33 -14.66
C ASP A 74 -5.11 -0.66 -13.18
N TRP A 75 -4.10 -0.97 -12.38
CA TRP A 75 -4.29 -1.36 -10.97
C TRP A 75 -5.11 -0.35 -10.15
N GLN A 76 -5.08 0.93 -10.53
CA GLN A 76 -5.85 1.99 -9.86
C GLN A 76 -7.36 1.87 -10.07
N VAL A 77 -7.82 1.11 -11.06
CA VAL A 77 -9.25 0.77 -11.23
C VAL A 77 -9.71 -0.18 -10.12
N LEU A 78 -8.83 -1.10 -9.71
CA LEU A 78 -9.10 -2.08 -8.65
C LEU A 78 -8.86 -1.49 -7.25
N PHE A 79 -7.92 -0.55 -7.14
CA PHE A 79 -7.56 0.12 -5.90
C PHE A 79 -7.58 1.65 -6.12
N PRO A 80 -8.77 2.25 -6.24
CA PRO A 80 -8.89 3.70 -6.38
C PRO A 80 -8.39 4.39 -5.13
N PHE A 81 -7.79 5.58 -5.28
CA PHE A 81 -7.41 6.41 -4.13
C PHE A 81 -8.58 6.56 -3.14
N PRO A 82 -8.37 6.40 -1.82
CA PRO A 82 -7.08 6.29 -1.11
C PRO A 82 -6.56 4.86 -0.90
N GLN A 83 -7.16 3.85 -1.53
CA GLN A 83 -6.91 2.44 -1.19
C GLN A 83 -5.47 2.02 -1.44
N ILE A 84 -4.89 1.34 -0.45
CA ILE A 84 -3.53 0.80 -0.53
C ILE A 84 -3.63 -0.68 -0.94
N PRO A 85 -2.99 -1.11 -2.05
CA PRO A 85 -2.96 -2.51 -2.49
C PRO A 85 -1.98 -3.35 -1.64
N ALA A 86 -2.23 -3.42 -0.33
CA ALA A 86 -1.43 -4.10 0.68
C ALA A 86 -2.15 -5.36 1.19
N MET A 87 -2.64 -6.18 0.27
CA MET A 87 -3.24 -7.47 0.61
C MET A 87 -2.15 -8.53 0.68
N ALA A 88 -2.04 -9.24 1.82
CA ALA A 88 -1.12 -10.37 1.96
C ALA A 88 -1.36 -11.38 0.84
N ARG A 89 -0.28 -11.91 0.25
CA ARG A 89 -0.39 -13.05 -0.66
C ARG A 89 -1.00 -14.20 0.12
N ARG A 90 -2.07 -14.80 -0.40
CA ARG A 90 -2.63 -16.00 0.21
C ARG A 90 -1.52 -17.04 0.35
N ALA A 91 -1.34 -17.55 1.56
CA ALA A 91 -0.49 -18.70 1.79
C ALA A 91 -0.92 -19.85 0.87
N PRO A 92 0.03 -20.62 0.29
CA PRO A 92 -0.32 -21.78 -0.51
C PRO A 92 -1.09 -22.77 0.36
N VAL A 93 -2.37 -22.97 0.03
CA VAL A 93 -3.21 -23.97 0.67
C VAL A 93 -2.95 -25.28 -0.05
N TYR A 94 -2.17 -26.17 0.57
CA TYR A 94 -2.02 -27.53 0.08
C TYR A 94 -3.25 -28.35 0.54
N PRO A 95 -4.01 -28.98 -0.37
CA PRO A 95 -5.08 -29.89 0.05
C PRO A 95 -4.47 -31.06 0.82
N SER A 96 -4.86 -31.23 2.07
CA SER A 96 -4.37 -32.32 2.95
C SER A 96 -5.10 -33.65 2.73
N THR A 97 -5.94 -33.74 1.70
CA THR A 97 -6.67 -34.95 1.33
C THR A 97 -6.40 -35.26 -0.13
N SER A 98 -5.75 -36.39 -0.38
CA SER A 98 -5.75 -37.06 -1.68
C SER A 98 -7.17 -37.57 -1.95
N GLU A 99 -7.68 -37.38 -3.17
CA GLU A 99 -8.89 -38.10 -3.62
C GLU A 99 -8.68 -39.61 -3.62
#